data_AF-A0A6A7VYE8-F1
#
_entry.id   AF-A0A6A7VYE8-F1
#
_cell.length_a   1.000
_cell.length_b   1.000
_cell.length_c   1.000
_cell.angle_alpha   90.00
_cell.angle_beta   90.00
_cell.angle_gamma   90.00
#
_symmetry.space_group_name_H-M   'P 1'
#
loop_
_entity.id
_entity.type
_entity.pdbx_description
1 polymer ?
#
loop_
_entity_poly.entity_id
_entity_poly.type
_entity_poly.pdbx_seq_one_letter_code
_entity_poly.pdbx_strand_id
1 'polypeptide(L)'
;MIDEEYKENVEYILSTILPKLQEIQKKVLKNQSRLSLDVSVSNKNGEGYISCFACVMNDMGEITDTCFPRFICVCSKEEMDERLNELKEFIKKYIA
;
A
#
# COMPACT_ATOMS: atom_id res chain seq x y z
N MET A 1 -22.51 -14.58 8.02
CA MET A 1 -21.46 -15.38 8.67
C MET A 1 -20.16 -14.87 8.09
N ILE A 2 -19.35 -14.16 8.87
CA ILE A 2 -18.05 -13.69 8.39
C ILE A 2 -17.19 -14.94 8.24
N ASP A 3 -16.60 -15.12 7.06
CA ASP A 3 -15.74 -16.25 6.75
C ASP A 3 -14.53 -16.26 7.69
N GLU A 4 -14.10 -17.43 8.14
CA GLU A 4 -12.93 -17.57 9.00
C GLU A 4 -11.66 -17.16 8.24
N GLU A 5 -11.63 -17.38 6.93
CA GLU A 5 -10.61 -16.85 6.03
C GLU A 5 -10.58 -15.31 6.02
N TYR A 6 -11.76 -14.67 6.02
CA TYR A 6 -11.84 -13.21 6.08
C TYR A 6 -11.24 -12.67 7.38
N LYS A 7 -11.51 -13.32 8.52
CA LYS A 7 -10.92 -12.91 9.81
C LYS A 7 -9.40 -13.07 9.81
N GLU A 8 -8.89 -14.17 9.27
CA GLU A 8 -7.45 -14.39 9.15
C GLU A 8 -6.79 -13.33 8.26
N ASN A 9 -7.43 -12.95 7.15
CA ASN A 9 -6.90 -11.93 6.25
C ASN A 9 -6.95 -10.54 6.87
N VAL A 10 -7.99 -10.21 7.65
CA VAL A 10 -8.01 -8.98 8.46
C VAL A 10 -6.82 -8.95 9.42
N GLU A 11 -6.59 -10.04 10.15
CA GLU A 11 -5.46 -10.14 11.08
C GLU A 11 -4.12 -10.04 10.36
N TYR A 12 -3.99 -10.65 9.17
CA TYR A 12 -2.80 -10.53 8.34
C TYR A 12 -2.54 -9.09 7.89
N ILE A 13 -3.58 -8.38 7.46
CA ILE A 13 -3.47 -6.96 7.08
C ILE A 13 -3.01 -6.13 8.28
N LEU A 14 -3.60 -6.33 9.46
CA LEU A 14 -3.29 -5.55 10.66
C LEU A 14 -1.90 -5.85 11.22
N SER A 15 -1.52 -7.13 11.29
CA SER A 15 -0.26 -7.57 11.89
C SER A 15 0.95 -7.46 10.96
N THR A 16 0.74 -7.56 9.64
CA THR A 16 1.82 -7.71 8.66
C THR A 16 1.85 -6.60 7.62
N ILE A 17 0.73 -6.33 6.93
CA ILE A 17 0.71 -5.36 5.83
C ILE A 17 0.82 -3.93 6.35
N LEU A 18 -0.06 -3.54 7.29
CA LEU A 18 -0.14 -2.18 7.80
C LEU A 18 1.19 -1.69 8.43
N PRO A 19 1.89 -2.46 9.28
CA PRO A 19 3.19 -2.05 9.81
C PRO A 19 4.23 -1.83 8.70
N LYS A 20 4.26 -2.70 7.68
CA LYS A 20 5.18 -2.54 6.54
C LYS A 20 4.85 -1.28 5.72
N LEU A 21 3.57 -0.94 5.53
CA LEU A 21 3.16 0.31 4.88
C LEU A 21 3.58 1.54 5.69
N GLN A 22 3.44 1.51 7.02
CA GLN A 22 3.89 2.60 7.88
C GLN A 22 5.42 2.80 7.81
N GLU A 23 6.20 1.73 7.70
CA GLU A 23 7.65 1.84 7.45
C GLU A 23 7.97 2.46 6.09
N ILE A 24 7.19 2.15 5.04
CA ILE A 24 7.33 2.80 3.73
C ILE A 24 6.99 4.30 3.84
N GLN A 25 5.91 4.67 4.52
CA GLN A 25 5.55 6.08 4.75
C GLN A 25 6.68 6.84 5.47
N LYS A 26 7.29 6.24 6.50
CA LYS A 26 8.46 6.82 7.18
C LYS A 26 9.64 7.01 6.24
N LYS A 27 9.90 6.06 5.33
CA LYS A 27 10.98 6.17 4.34
C LYS A 27 10.71 7.29 3.34
N VAL A 28 9.49 7.39 2.81
CA VAL A 28 9.09 8.48 1.90
C VAL A 28 9.25 9.83 2.59
N LEU A 29 8.75 9.97 3.83
CA LEU A 29 8.84 11.23 4.59
C LEU A 29 10.29 11.68 4.85
N LYS A 30 11.21 10.74 5.10
CA LYS A 30 12.63 11.04 5.37
C LYS A 30 13.43 11.40 4.11
N ASN A 31 12.95 11.04 2.93
CA ASN A 31 13.66 11.27 1.68
C ASN A 31 13.02 12.44 0.93
N GLN A 32 13.78 13.53 0.77
CA GLN A 32 13.37 14.67 -0.06
C GLN A 32 13.41 14.26 -1.54
N SER A 33 12.35 13.61 -1.98
CA SER A 33 12.13 13.12 -3.34
C SER A 33 10.84 13.73 -3.89
N ARG A 34 10.60 13.57 -5.20
CA ARG A 34 9.32 13.96 -5.82
C ARG A 34 8.24 12.89 -5.69
N LEU A 35 8.48 11.89 -4.86
CA LEU A 35 7.60 10.77 -4.60
C LEU A 35 6.61 11.16 -3.49
N SER A 36 5.33 11.05 -3.78
CA SER A 36 4.26 11.08 -2.78
C SER A 36 3.73 9.67 -2.54
N LEU A 37 3.25 9.42 -1.32
CA LEU A 37 2.57 8.18 -0.95
C LEU A 37 1.37 8.50 -0.06
N ASP A 38 0.19 8.28 -0.60
CA ASP A 38 -1.07 8.30 0.15
C ASP A 38 -1.47 6.88 0.53
N VAL A 39 -1.85 6.67 1.79
CA VAL A 39 -2.39 5.40 2.29
C VAL A 39 -3.75 5.68 2.91
N SER A 40 -4.78 5.02 2.41
CA SER A 40 -6.15 5.16 2.89
C SER A 40 -6.72 3.82 3.31
N VAL A 41 -7.55 3.86 4.35
CA VAL A 41 -8.27 2.70 4.88
C VAL A 41 -9.75 2.91 4.60
N SER A 42 -10.42 1.89 4.10
CA SER A 42 -11.87 1.91 3.87
C SER A 42 -12.51 0.64 4.37
N ASN A 43 -13.73 0.77 4.85
CA ASN A 43 -14.62 -0.34 5.17
C ASN A 43 -15.99 -0.03 4.59
N LYS A 44 -16.04 0.06 3.26
CA LYS A 44 -17.29 0.30 2.52
C LYS A 44 -17.91 -1.05 2.18
N ASN A 45 -19.23 -1.15 2.32
CA ASN A 45 -20.00 -2.36 2.00
C ASN A 45 -19.59 -3.62 2.78
N GLY A 46 -18.94 -3.46 3.93
CA GLY A 46 -18.48 -4.59 4.76
C GLY A 46 -17.17 -5.23 4.28
N GLU A 47 -16.52 -4.67 3.27
CA GLU A 47 -15.21 -5.11 2.80
C GLU A 47 -14.13 -4.12 3.27
N GLY A 48 -13.37 -4.55 4.28
CA GLY A 48 -12.18 -3.84 4.71
C GLY A 48 -11.09 -3.88 3.65
N TYR A 49 -10.51 -2.73 3.32
CA TYR A 49 -9.30 -2.68 2.51
C TYR A 49 -8.41 -1.48 2.86
N ILE A 50 -7.14 -1.64 2.53
CA ILE A 50 -6.15 -0.55 2.48
C ILE A 50 -5.81 -0.30 1.01
N SER A 51 -5.86 0.95 0.58
CA SER A 51 -5.36 1.37 -0.73
C SER A 51 -4.15 2.28 -0.56
N CYS A 52 -3.12 2.06 -1.36
CA CYS A 52 -1.98 2.95 -1.44
C CYS A 52 -1.93 3.59 -2.82
N PHE A 53 -1.68 4.88 -2.89
CA PHE A 53 -1.39 5.61 -4.11
C PHE A 53 -0.01 6.24 -3.99
N ALA A 54 0.97 5.66 -4.67
CA ALA A 54 2.30 6.23 -4.82
C ALA A 54 2.38 6.90 -6.18
N CYS A 55 2.88 8.14 -6.23
CA CYS A 55 3.09 8.85 -7.48
C CYS A 55 4.37 9.67 -7.45
N VAL A 56 4.98 9.85 -8.63
CA VAL A 56 6.19 10.66 -8.81
C VAL A 56 5.85 11.86 -9.67
N MET A 57 6.12 13.06 -9.16
CA MET A 57 5.89 14.30 -9.87
C MET A 57 7.17 14.82 -10.54
N ASN A 58 7.08 15.53 -11.66
CA ASN A 58 8.18 16.31 -12.22
C ASN A 58 8.22 17.73 -11.60
N ASP A 59 9.15 18.58 -12.04
CA ASP A 59 9.25 19.98 -11.56
C ASP A 59 8.03 20.84 -11.90
N MET A 60 7.24 20.44 -12.90
CA MET A 60 6.01 21.10 -13.30
C MET A 60 4.80 20.60 -12.49
N GLY A 61 5.00 19.66 -11.57
CA GLY A 61 3.93 19.05 -10.77
C GLY A 61 3.14 17.96 -11.52
N GLU A 62 3.59 17.54 -12.70
CA GLU A 62 2.91 16.51 -13.48
C GLU A 62 3.32 15.11 -13.01
N ILE A 63 2.35 14.19 -12.95
CA ILE A 63 2.59 12.80 -12.60
C ILE A 63 3.29 12.10 -13.76
N THR A 64 4.44 11.50 -13.48
CA THR A 64 5.30 10.80 -14.46
C THR A 64 5.32 9.28 -14.28
N ASP A 65 5.05 8.79 -13.07
CA ASP A 65 4.88 7.37 -12.78
C ASP A 65 3.98 7.17 -11.55
N THR A 66 3.30 6.03 -11.47
CA THR A 66 2.36 5.71 -10.40
C THR A 66 2.38 4.22 -10.03
N CYS A 67 2.10 3.92 -8.76
CA CYS A 67 1.80 2.57 -8.28
C CYS A 67 0.58 2.62 -7.36
N PHE A 68 -0.41 1.73 -7.60
CA PHE A 68 -1.69 1.75 -6.90
C PHE A 68 -2.12 0.36 -6.37
N PRO A 69 -1.39 -0.22 -5.39
CA PRO A 69 -1.76 -1.50 -4.79
C PRO A 69 -2.97 -1.34 -3.85
N ARG A 70 -3.80 -2.39 -3.79
CA ARG A 70 -4.89 -2.51 -2.82
C ARG A 70 -4.76 -3.82 -2.05
N PHE A 71 -4.97 -3.76 -0.74
CA PHE A 71 -4.94 -4.91 0.16
C PHE A 71 -6.35 -5.13 0.67
N ILE A 72 -7.04 -6.12 0.12
CA ILE A 72 -8.46 -6.37 0.36
C ILE A 72 -8.57 -7.66 1.17
N CYS A 73 -9.43 -7.71 2.18
CA CYS A 73 -9.57 -8.86 3.06
C CYS A 73 -10.02 -10.17 2.37
N VAL A 74 -10.47 -10.12 1.11
CA VAL A 74 -10.86 -11.29 0.31
C VAL A 74 -9.75 -11.78 -0.63
N CYS A 75 -8.60 -11.09 -0.67
CA CYS A 75 -7.43 -11.53 -1.44
C CYS A 75 -6.63 -12.56 -0.65
N SER A 76 -5.86 -13.39 -1.36
CA SER A 76 -4.94 -14.32 -0.71
C SER A 76 -3.75 -13.58 -0.07
N LYS A 77 -3.07 -14.23 0.87
CA LYS A 77 -1.88 -13.67 1.53
C LYS A 77 -0.74 -13.46 0.53
N GLU A 78 -0.61 -14.34 -0.45
CA GLU A 78 0.34 -14.25 -1.56
C GLU A 78 0.04 -13.03 -2.45
N GLU A 79 -1.22 -12.82 -2.85
CA GLU A 79 -1.60 -11.64 -3.63
C GLU A 79 -1.32 -10.34 -2.88
N MET A 80 -1.57 -10.32 -1.56
CA MET A 80 -1.25 -9.17 -0.72
C MET A 80 0.26 -8.93 -0.64
N ASP A 81 1.07 -9.98 -0.53
CA ASP A 81 2.53 -9.87 -0.48
C ASP A 81 3.14 -9.44 -1.82
N GLU A 82 2.61 -9.94 -2.94
CA GLU A 82 3.00 -9.52 -4.29
C GLU A 82 2.76 -8.03 -4.49
N ARG A 83 1.54 -7.55 -4.16
CA ARG A 83 1.19 -6.12 -4.23
C ARG A 83 2.05 -5.26 -3.31
N LEU A 84 2.41 -5.77 -2.14
CA LEU A 84 3.33 -5.07 -1.25
C LEU A 84 4.75 -5.01 -1.83
N ASN A 85 5.18 -6.06 -2.51
CA ASN A 85 6.49 -6.10 -3.16
C ASN A 85 6.56 -5.15 -4.37
N GLU A 86 5.50 -5.09 -5.18
CA GLU A 86 5.36 -4.10 -6.26
C GLU A 86 5.51 -2.67 -5.73
N LEU A 87 4.84 -2.35 -4.62
CA LEU A 87 4.99 -1.05 -3.97
C LEU A 87 6.43 -0.82 -3.53
N LYS A 88 7.06 -1.79 -2.87
CA LYS A 88 8.45 -1.64 -2.38
C LYS A 88 9.43 -1.39 -3.51
N GLU A 89 9.34 -2.12 -4.61
CA GLU A 89 10.23 -1.93 -5.75
C GLU A 89 9.96 -0.60 -6.46
N PHE A 90 8.69 -0.17 -6.56
CA PHE A 90 8.35 1.17 -7.05
C PHE A 90 9.00 2.26 -6.18
N ILE A 91 8.83 2.21 -4.87
CA ILE A 91 9.39 3.20 -3.94
C ILE A 91 10.93 3.21 -4.04
N LYS A 92 11.55 2.03 -4.11
CA LYS A 92 13.02 1.89 -4.23
C LYS A 92 13.58 2.51 -5.51
N LYS A 93 12.85 2.42 -6.63
CA LYS A 93 13.23 3.06 -7.90
C LYS A 93 13.36 4.59 -7.78
N TYR A 94 12.65 5.22 -6.83
CA TYR A 94 12.52 6.67 -6.73
C TYR A 94 13.08 7.30 -5.44
N ILE A 95 13.51 6.47 -4.48
CA ILE A 95 14.17 6.91 -3.23
C ILE A 95 15.69 6.66 -3.26
N ALA A 96 16.21 5.91 -4.24
CA ALA A 96 17.63 5.60 -4.37
C ALA A 96 18.53 6.84 -4.52
#